data_AF-A0A9R1AI80-F1
#
_entry.id   AF-A0A9R1AI80-F1
#
_cell.length_a   1.000
_cell.length_b   1.000
_cell.length_c   1.000
_cell.angle_alpha   90.00
_cell.angle_beta   90.00
_cell.angle_gamma   90.00
#
_symmetry.space_group_name_H-M   'P 1'
#
loop_
_entity.id
_entity.type
_entity.pdbx_description
1 polymer ?
#
loop_
_entity_poly.entity_id
_entity_poly.type
_entity_poly.pdbx_seq_one_letter_code
_entity_poly.pdbx_strand_id
1 'polypeptide(L)'
;MGTAGATNEVATLKEAVSAAERNAAAERSEREKQEARVAEVRQELQALMEKQESLEHDSKTRESELASALESAKSAKAEARRALQEVEDVKKIAAGKAFFMQSKHVNVNYLALTRIRSSPGAFVDLPRSVSDAAVFYRGEEGSSTEKVIWSQYAKAGHTVPPSDQLKQLVELHKVAEEAMKGLIVRLWPGEAMLGSYFGLVRRLVDACPWVEVIKRSACIEGACRALARAKVHWGRLDAERLLTDLPPVGKEYRTPEMYYKTVLKGARNIADECPRDVIIE
;
A
#
# COMPACT_ATOMS: atom_id res chain seq x y z
N MET A 1 -103.36 -51.06 57.96
CA MET A 1 -102.67 -50.13 57.05
C MET A 1 -101.17 -50.23 57.33
N GLY A 2 -100.29 -50.50 56.35
CA GLY A 2 -98.85 -50.27 56.59
C GLY A 2 -97.77 -51.09 55.87
N THR A 3 -98.06 -52.09 55.02
CA THR A 3 -96.98 -52.94 54.45
C THR A 3 -96.79 -52.87 52.93
N ALA A 4 -97.83 -52.51 52.16
CA ALA A 4 -97.74 -52.44 50.69
C ALA A 4 -97.10 -51.14 50.13
N GLY A 5 -97.11 -50.04 50.91
CA GLY A 5 -96.46 -48.77 50.52
C GLY A 5 -94.93 -48.81 50.69
N ALA A 6 -94.45 -49.43 51.78
CA ALA A 6 -93.03 -49.56 52.07
C ALA A 6 -92.29 -50.48 51.08
N THR A 7 -92.94 -51.52 50.53
CA THR A 7 -92.33 -52.41 49.53
C THR A 7 -92.19 -51.76 48.15
N ASN A 8 -93.11 -50.87 47.76
CA ASN A 8 -93.02 -50.15 46.48
C ASN A 8 -91.97 -49.03 46.52
N GLU A 9 -91.82 -48.33 47.65
CA GLU A 9 -90.75 -47.33 47.87
C GLU A 9 -89.36 -47.96 47.93
N VAL A 10 -89.21 -49.14 48.56
CA VAL A 10 -87.93 -49.87 48.58
C VAL A 10 -87.57 -50.39 47.19
N ALA A 11 -88.55 -50.80 46.38
CA ALA A 11 -88.31 -51.23 45.00
C ALA A 11 -87.86 -50.07 44.10
N THR A 12 -88.51 -48.90 44.17
CA THR A 12 -88.12 -47.71 43.40
C THR A 12 -86.78 -47.14 43.84
N LEU A 13 -86.48 -47.11 45.15
CA LEU A 13 -85.17 -46.72 45.66
C LEU A 13 -84.06 -47.68 45.20
N LYS A 14 -84.32 -48.99 45.18
CA LYS A 14 -83.34 -49.98 44.71
C LYS A 14 -83.06 -49.84 43.21
N GLU A 15 -84.09 -49.55 42.42
CA GLU A 15 -83.93 -49.26 40.99
C GLU A 15 -83.12 -47.97 40.77
N ALA A 16 -83.44 -46.89 41.51
CA ALA A 16 -82.71 -45.63 41.46
C ALA A 16 -81.24 -45.77 41.88
N VAL A 17 -80.95 -46.55 42.93
CA VAL A 17 -79.57 -46.86 43.35
C VAL A 17 -78.84 -47.64 42.26
N SER A 18 -79.46 -48.66 41.66
CA SER A 18 -78.83 -49.42 40.58
C SER A 18 -78.56 -48.58 39.31
N ALA A 19 -79.42 -47.60 39.02
CA ALA A 19 -79.23 -46.66 37.93
C ALA A 19 -78.12 -45.65 38.24
N ALA A 20 -78.07 -45.16 39.48
CA ALA A 20 -77.00 -44.28 39.96
C ALA A 20 -75.63 -44.98 39.94
N GLU A 21 -75.56 -46.26 40.34
CA GLU A 21 -74.33 -47.06 40.29
C GLU A 21 -73.84 -47.27 38.85
N ARG A 22 -74.75 -47.57 37.90
CA ARG A 22 -74.42 -47.69 36.48
C ARG A 22 -73.94 -46.36 35.88
N ASN A 23 -74.59 -45.25 36.22
CA ASN A 23 -74.16 -43.91 35.79
C ASN A 23 -72.81 -43.53 36.40
N ALA A 24 -72.57 -43.83 37.68
CA ALA A 24 -71.30 -43.59 38.34
C ALA A 24 -70.16 -44.44 37.75
N ALA A 25 -70.44 -45.69 37.37
CA ALA A 25 -69.47 -46.54 36.68
C ALA A 25 -69.13 -46.00 35.28
N ALA A 26 -70.13 -45.53 34.53
CA ALA A 26 -69.93 -44.89 33.23
C ALA A 26 -69.12 -43.59 33.35
N GLU A 27 -69.46 -42.72 34.30
CA GLU A 27 -68.70 -41.48 34.57
C GLU A 27 -67.25 -41.78 34.98
N ARG A 28 -67.00 -42.80 35.81
CA ARG A 28 -65.62 -43.19 36.16
C ARG A 28 -64.84 -43.64 34.94
N SER A 29 -65.42 -44.47 34.08
CA SER A 29 -64.77 -44.93 32.85
C SER A 29 -64.46 -43.78 31.89
N GLU A 30 -65.33 -42.76 31.84
CA GLU A 30 -65.12 -41.59 30.98
C GLU A 30 -64.10 -40.62 31.58
N ARG A 31 -64.10 -40.44 32.91
CA ARG A 31 -63.07 -39.69 33.63
C ARG A 31 -61.69 -40.31 33.44
N GLU A 32 -61.54 -41.63 33.55
CA GLU A 32 -60.26 -42.32 33.31
C GLU A 32 -59.75 -42.08 31.88
N LYS A 33 -60.63 -42.15 30.87
CA LYS A 33 -60.25 -41.82 29.48
C LYS A 33 -59.83 -40.35 29.32
N GLN A 34 -60.54 -39.43 29.96
CA GLN A 34 -60.19 -38.01 29.94
C GLN A 34 -58.86 -37.76 30.65
N GLU A 35 -58.60 -38.41 31.77
CA GLU A 35 -57.33 -38.33 32.51
C GLU A 35 -56.16 -38.84 31.66
N ALA A 36 -56.33 -39.96 30.95
CA ALA A 36 -55.33 -40.48 30.03
C ALA A 36 -55.01 -39.49 28.90
N ARG A 37 -56.05 -38.88 28.29
CA ARG A 37 -55.87 -37.84 27.25
C ARG A 37 -55.18 -36.59 27.80
N VAL A 38 -55.52 -36.17 29.02
CA VAL A 38 -54.87 -35.03 29.68
C VAL A 38 -53.40 -35.34 29.98
N ALA A 39 -53.07 -36.57 30.38
CA ALA A 39 -51.68 -36.99 30.59
C ALA A 39 -50.88 -36.98 29.29
N GLU A 40 -51.44 -37.47 28.18
CA GLU A 40 -50.83 -37.43 26.85
C GLU A 40 -50.57 -36.00 26.39
N VAL A 41 -51.60 -35.13 26.46
CA VAL A 41 -51.45 -33.71 26.09
C VAL A 41 -50.40 -33.01 26.96
N ARG A 42 -50.33 -33.31 28.27
CA ARG A 42 -49.28 -32.75 29.14
C ARG A 42 -47.89 -33.17 28.71
N GLN A 43 -47.71 -34.42 28.29
CA GLN A 43 -46.43 -34.94 27.85
C GLN A 43 -46.00 -34.32 26.51
N GLU A 44 -46.93 -34.17 25.57
CA GLU A 44 -46.68 -33.46 24.31
C GLU A 44 -46.36 -31.98 24.54
N LEU A 45 -47.06 -31.31 25.44
CA LEU A 45 -46.81 -29.91 25.79
C LEU A 45 -45.41 -29.71 26.37
N GLN A 46 -44.97 -30.65 27.21
CA GLN A 46 -43.62 -30.63 27.77
C GLN A 46 -42.56 -30.85 26.69
N ALA A 47 -42.76 -31.83 25.80
CA ALA A 47 -41.84 -32.06 24.67
C ALA A 47 -41.75 -30.86 23.72
N LEU A 48 -42.87 -30.16 23.50
CA LEU A 48 -42.90 -28.93 22.70
C LEU A 48 -42.18 -27.76 23.40
N MET A 49 -42.30 -27.61 24.72
CA MET A 49 -41.53 -26.63 25.48
C MET A 49 -40.03 -26.87 25.36
N GLU A 50 -39.57 -28.11 25.59
CA GLU A 50 -38.16 -28.45 25.51
C GLU A 50 -37.60 -28.16 24.10
N LYS A 51 -38.37 -28.48 23.06
CA LYS A 51 -38.01 -28.17 21.66
C LYS A 51 -37.99 -26.66 21.39
N GLN A 52 -38.90 -25.89 21.97
CA GLN A 52 -38.92 -24.44 21.82
C GLN A 52 -37.70 -23.81 22.50
N GLU A 53 -37.35 -24.25 23.71
CA GLU A 53 -36.16 -23.78 24.43
C GLU A 53 -34.88 -24.09 23.65
N SER A 54 -34.74 -25.30 23.11
CA SER A 54 -33.59 -25.65 22.28
C SER A 54 -33.49 -24.79 21.02
N LEU A 55 -34.62 -24.54 20.34
CA LEU A 55 -34.65 -23.70 19.15
C LEU A 55 -34.33 -22.23 19.45
N GLU A 56 -34.78 -21.72 20.61
CA GLU A 56 -34.46 -20.37 21.03
C GLU A 56 -32.96 -20.21 21.33
N HIS A 57 -32.34 -21.22 21.95
CA HIS A 57 -30.89 -21.24 22.17
C HIS A 57 -30.10 -21.29 20.86
N ASP A 58 -30.51 -22.17 19.93
CA ASP A 58 -29.91 -22.26 18.59
C ASP A 58 -30.07 -20.94 17.80
N SER A 59 -31.24 -20.30 17.90
CA SER A 59 -31.50 -19.00 17.25
C SER A 59 -30.56 -17.92 17.78
N LYS A 60 -30.42 -17.80 19.10
CA LYS A 60 -29.49 -16.86 19.75
C LYS A 60 -28.04 -17.12 19.34
N THR A 61 -27.66 -18.38 19.24
CA THR A 61 -26.31 -18.78 18.79
C THR A 61 -26.06 -18.32 17.35
N ARG A 62 -26.97 -18.64 16.42
CA ARG A 62 -26.86 -18.21 15.01
C ARG A 62 -26.87 -16.70 14.85
N GLU A 63 -27.66 -15.97 15.63
CA GLU A 63 -27.65 -14.51 15.64
C GLU A 63 -26.27 -13.95 16.03
N SER A 64 -25.65 -14.52 17.05
CA SER A 64 -24.30 -14.12 17.47
C SER A 64 -23.23 -14.44 16.41
N GLU A 65 -23.32 -15.61 15.75
CA GLU A 65 -22.42 -15.99 14.66
C GLU A 65 -22.58 -15.06 13.45
N LEU A 66 -23.82 -14.76 13.05
CA LEU A 66 -24.13 -13.84 11.96
C LEU A 66 -23.62 -12.43 12.25
N ALA A 67 -23.78 -11.93 13.47
CA ALA A 67 -23.24 -10.64 13.87
C ALA A 67 -21.71 -10.62 13.74
N SER A 68 -21.03 -11.67 14.18
CA SER A 68 -19.57 -11.77 14.07
C SER A 68 -19.09 -11.84 12.60
N ALA A 69 -19.80 -12.59 11.77
CA ALA A 69 -19.51 -12.72 10.34
C ALA A 69 -19.71 -11.39 9.60
N LEU A 70 -20.74 -10.62 9.98
CA LEU A 70 -21.04 -9.31 9.38
C LEU A 70 -19.94 -8.29 9.71
N GLU A 71 -19.46 -8.26 10.96
CA GLU A 71 -18.34 -7.40 11.35
C GLU A 71 -17.03 -7.80 10.65
N SER A 72 -16.74 -9.11 10.55
CA SER A 72 -15.60 -9.61 9.80
C SER A 72 -15.67 -9.21 8.32
N ALA A 73 -16.84 -9.34 7.68
CA ALA A 73 -17.05 -8.93 6.30
C ALA A 73 -16.90 -7.41 6.09
N LYS A 74 -17.34 -6.59 7.06
CA LYS A 74 -17.11 -5.13 7.03
C LYS A 74 -15.62 -4.80 7.11
N SER A 75 -14.88 -5.47 7.99
CA SER A 75 -13.42 -5.30 8.12
C SER A 75 -12.71 -5.71 6.83
N ALA A 76 -13.00 -6.89 6.29
CA ALA A 76 -12.42 -7.38 5.04
C ALA A 76 -12.72 -6.44 3.86
N LYS A 77 -13.95 -5.89 3.80
CA LYS A 77 -14.31 -4.88 2.79
C LYS A 77 -13.52 -3.58 2.94
N ALA A 78 -13.26 -3.13 4.17
CA ALA A 78 -12.45 -1.94 4.42
C ALA A 78 -10.99 -2.16 4.01
N GLU A 79 -10.43 -3.33 4.30
CA GLU A 79 -9.08 -3.73 3.91
C GLU A 79 -8.94 -3.87 2.39
N ALA A 80 -9.88 -4.54 1.73
CA ALA A 80 -9.89 -4.65 0.26
C ALA A 80 -9.96 -3.28 -0.43
N ARG A 81 -10.72 -2.32 0.13
CA ARG A 81 -10.76 -0.94 -0.36
C ARG A 81 -9.42 -0.21 -0.19
N ARG A 82 -8.72 -0.44 0.92
CA ARG A 82 -7.37 0.11 1.12
C ARG A 82 -6.38 -0.46 0.11
N ALA A 83 -6.38 -1.79 -0.07
CA ALA A 83 -5.53 -2.45 -1.05
C ALA A 83 -5.80 -1.95 -2.48
N LEU A 84 -7.07 -1.74 -2.85
CA LEU A 84 -7.43 -1.17 -4.15
C LEU A 84 -6.86 0.26 -4.33
N GLN A 85 -6.95 1.08 -3.29
CA GLN A 85 -6.40 2.45 -3.30
C GLN A 85 -4.87 2.43 -3.43
N GLU A 86 -4.19 1.55 -2.71
CA GLU A 86 -2.75 1.35 -2.83
C GLU A 86 -2.34 0.92 -4.24
N VAL A 87 -3.09 0.00 -4.87
CA VAL A 87 -2.84 -0.43 -6.26
C VAL A 87 -3.03 0.73 -7.25
N GLU A 88 -4.07 1.55 -7.09
CA GLU A 88 -4.27 2.74 -7.93
C GLU A 88 -3.17 3.79 -7.73
N ASP A 89 -2.66 3.95 -6.51
CA ASP A 89 -1.55 4.84 -6.24
C ASP A 89 -0.23 4.29 -6.80
N VAL A 90 0.02 2.99 -6.73
CA VAL A 90 1.13 2.31 -7.43
C VAL A 90 1.03 2.49 -8.94
N LYS A 91 -0.17 2.45 -9.51
CA LYS A 91 -0.39 2.70 -10.95
C LYS A 91 -0.08 4.15 -11.34
N LYS A 92 -0.44 5.13 -10.49
CA LYS A 92 -0.05 6.54 -10.70
C LYS A 92 1.48 6.72 -10.61
N ILE A 93 2.14 6.01 -9.70
CA ILE A 93 3.61 5.96 -9.59
C ILE A 93 4.22 5.40 -10.87
N ALA A 94 3.71 4.27 -11.37
CA ALA A 94 4.18 3.66 -12.61
C ALA A 94 3.99 4.59 -13.83
N ALA A 95 2.94 5.41 -13.82
CA ALA A 95 2.68 6.43 -14.85
C ALA A 95 3.49 7.74 -14.65
N GLY A 96 4.37 7.83 -13.65
CA GLY A 96 5.22 9.00 -13.40
C GLY A 96 4.50 10.23 -12.84
N LYS A 97 3.28 10.07 -12.32
CA LYS A 97 2.52 11.16 -11.68
C LYS A 97 2.96 11.33 -10.23
N ALA A 98 2.90 12.56 -9.73
CA ALA A 98 3.14 12.84 -8.31
C ALA A 98 2.16 12.04 -7.45
N PHE A 99 2.65 11.45 -6.35
CA PHE A 99 1.84 10.69 -5.42
C PHE A 99 2.04 11.19 -3.99
N PHE A 100 0.95 11.11 -3.22
CA PHE A 100 0.95 11.46 -1.81
C PHE A 100 1.15 10.19 -1.01
N MET A 101 2.25 10.09 -0.28
CA MET A 101 2.45 8.99 0.66
C MET A 101 1.96 9.46 2.03
N GLN A 102 0.82 8.93 2.49
CA GLN A 102 0.32 9.22 3.83
C GLN A 102 0.98 8.26 4.83
N SER A 103 2.00 8.74 5.54
CA SER A 103 2.44 8.08 6.77
C SER A 103 1.62 8.62 7.95
N LYS A 104 1.56 7.88 9.08
CA LYS A 104 0.82 8.30 10.29
C LYS A 104 1.14 9.73 10.78
N HIS A 105 2.29 10.31 10.41
CA HIS A 105 2.78 11.56 10.98
C HIS A 105 3.14 12.65 9.95
N VAL A 106 3.10 12.35 8.65
CA VAL A 106 3.51 13.30 7.60
C VAL A 106 2.72 13.07 6.31
N ASN A 107 2.08 14.15 5.83
CA ASN A 107 1.55 14.26 4.46
C ASN A 107 2.54 15.10 3.65
N VAL A 108 3.44 14.43 2.93
CA VAL A 108 4.42 15.08 2.06
C VAL A 108 4.29 14.49 0.66
N ASN A 109 4.27 15.39 -0.33
CA ASN A 109 4.39 15.05 -1.73
C ASN A 109 5.81 14.55 -1.98
N TYR A 110 5.98 13.26 -2.27
CA TYR A 110 7.25 12.71 -2.72
C TYR A 110 7.22 12.59 -4.25
N LEU A 111 8.27 13.08 -4.90
CA LEU A 111 8.64 12.65 -6.24
C LEU A 111 9.65 11.52 -6.06
N ALA A 112 9.38 10.33 -6.62
CA ALA A 112 10.28 9.20 -6.50
C ALA A 112 11.66 9.57 -7.10
N LEU A 113 12.73 9.41 -6.29
CA LEU A 113 14.13 9.59 -6.72
C LEU A 113 14.54 8.61 -7.84
N THR A 114 13.76 7.55 -8.07
CA THR A 114 13.90 6.63 -9.20
C THR A 114 13.60 7.27 -10.56
N ARG A 115 13.24 8.56 -10.63
CA ARG A 115 13.25 9.35 -11.88
C ARG A 115 14.62 9.42 -12.57
N ILE A 116 15.69 8.95 -11.92
CA ILE A 116 16.99 8.72 -12.57
C ILE A 116 16.97 7.46 -13.47
N ARG A 117 16.01 6.55 -13.31
CA ARG A 117 15.66 5.60 -14.39
C ARG A 117 14.68 6.30 -15.33
N SER A 118 15.27 6.96 -16.32
CA SER A 118 14.64 7.34 -17.59
C SER A 118 13.25 7.95 -17.44
N SER A 119 13.15 9.28 -17.28
CA SER A 119 11.87 9.98 -17.46
C SER A 119 11.27 9.55 -18.80
N PRO A 120 10.08 8.92 -18.84
CA PRO A 120 9.41 8.57 -20.08
C PRO A 120 9.07 9.89 -20.79
N GLY A 121 9.92 10.31 -21.72
CA GLY A 121 9.87 11.66 -22.28
C GLY A 121 11.23 12.34 -22.46
N ALA A 122 12.22 12.07 -21.61
CA ALA A 122 13.52 12.76 -21.67
C ALA A 122 14.29 12.52 -22.97
N PHE A 123 13.92 11.47 -23.70
CA PHE A 123 14.48 11.12 -25.01
C PHE A 123 13.44 11.16 -26.15
N VAL A 124 12.21 11.62 -25.88
CA VAL A 124 11.15 11.65 -26.91
C VAL A 124 11.36 12.80 -27.88
N ASP A 125 11.87 13.93 -27.38
CA ASP A 125 12.22 15.12 -28.17
C ASP A 125 13.68 15.12 -28.64
N LEU A 126 14.43 14.05 -28.36
CA LEU A 126 15.78 13.93 -28.90
C LEU A 126 15.70 13.77 -30.42
N PRO A 127 16.51 14.52 -31.18
CA PRO A 127 16.48 14.40 -32.61
C PRO A 127 16.82 12.97 -33.07
N ARG A 128 15.93 12.38 -33.85
CA ARG A 128 16.02 10.98 -34.30
C ARG A 128 16.97 10.79 -35.48
N SER A 129 17.46 11.90 -36.04
CA SER A 129 18.43 11.94 -37.12
C SER A 129 19.21 13.25 -37.10
N VAL A 130 20.32 13.28 -37.84
CA VAL A 130 21.14 14.49 -38.02
C VAL A 130 20.31 15.64 -38.61
N SER A 131 19.41 15.37 -39.56
CA SER A 131 18.51 16.40 -40.13
C SER A 131 17.47 16.90 -39.12
N ASP A 132 17.02 16.04 -38.22
CA ASP A 132 16.11 16.39 -37.13
C ASP A 132 16.84 17.32 -36.13
N ALA A 133 18.12 17.04 -35.84
CA ALA A 133 18.94 17.87 -34.95
C ALA A 133 19.17 19.26 -35.56
N ALA A 134 19.44 19.31 -36.87
CA ALA A 134 19.57 20.55 -37.63
C ALA A 134 18.30 21.42 -37.68
N VAL A 135 17.13 20.83 -37.43
CA VAL A 135 15.86 21.56 -37.31
C VAL A 135 15.62 21.96 -35.86
N PHE A 136 15.83 21.03 -34.92
CA PHE A 136 15.69 21.24 -33.48
C PHE A 136 16.51 22.44 -32.97
N TYR A 137 17.82 22.43 -33.21
CA TYR A 137 18.73 23.48 -32.74
C TYR A 137 18.61 24.80 -33.52
N ARG A 138 17.92 24.83 -34.68
CA ARG A 138 17.67 26.06 -35.44
C ARG A 138 16.68 26.98 -34.72
N GLY A 139 15.69 26.39 -34.04
CA GLY A 139 14.63 27.10 -33.32
C GLY A 139 15.04 27.60 -31.94
N GLU A 140 16.20 27.20 -31.43
CA GLU A 140 16.67 27.59 -30.10
C GLU A 140 17.08 29.07 -30.06
N GLU A 141 16.63 29.80 -29.03
CA GLU A 141 16.88 31.23 -28.87
C GLU A 141 18.32 31.49 -28.42
N GLY A 142 19.06 32.28 -29.21
CA GLY A 142 20.50 32.50 -29.03
C GLY A 142 21.39 31.80 -30.08
N SER A 143 22.68 32.14 -30.07
CA SER A 143 23.71 31.52 -30.90
C SER A 143 24.51 30.52 -30.07
N SER A 144 24.01 29.29 -29.96
CA SER A 144 24.78 28.19 -29.36
C SER A 144 25.77 27.61 -30.37
N THR A 145 26.91 27.09 -29.89
CA THR A 145 27.86 26.33 -30.72
C THR A 145 27.19 25.13 -31.40
N GLU A 146 26.18 24.55 -30.73
CA GLU A 146 25.37 23.44 -31.25
C GLU A 146 24.54 23.88 -32.47
N LYS A 147 23.96 25.08 -32.45
CA LYS A 147 23.22 25.64 -33.60
C LYS A 147 24.08 25.76 -34.86
N VAL A 148 25.33 26.20 -34.70
CA VAL A 148 26.31 26.27 -35.80
C VAL A 148 26.66 24.86 -36.30
N ILE A 149 26.99 23.94 -35.38
CA ILE A 149 27.36 22.55 -35.68
C ILE A 149 26.23 21.83 -36.40
N TRP A 150 24.97 22.03 -36.02
CA TRP A 150 23.85 21.29 -36.62
C TRP A 150 23.32 21.94 -37.90
N SER A 151 23.47 23.26 -38.07
CA SER A 151 23.00 23.97 -39.28
C SER A 151 23.62 23.45 -40.59
N GLN A 152 24.87 22.99 -40.56
CA GLN A 152 25.59 22.45 -41.72
C GLN A 152 25.02 21.12 -42.24
N TYR A 153 24.16 20.47 -41.47
CA TYR A 153 23.51 19.20 -41.81
C TYR A 153 22.02 19.35 -42.19
N ALA A 154 21.55 20.59 -42.33
CA ALA A 154 20.20 20.88 -42.77
C ALA A 154 19.95 20.32 -44.18
N LYS A 155 18.85 19.60 -44.35
CA LYS A 155 18.49 18.90 -45.60
C LYS A 155 18.45 19.88 -46.78
N ALA A 156 19.48 19.87 -47.63
CA ALA A 156 19.35 20.36 -49.00
C ALA A 156 18.53 19.33 -49.78
N GLY A 157 17.66 19.76 -50.71
CA GLY A 157 16.70 18.91 -51.45
C GLY A 157 17.31 17.86 -52.40
N HIS A 158 18.55 17.44 -52.18
CA HIS A 158 19.27 16.46 -52.98
C HIS A 158 19.84 15.38 -52.05
N THR A 159 19.70 14.11 -52.43
CA THR A 159 20.32 12.98 -51.72
C THR A 159 21.83 13.21 -51.63
N VAL A 160 22.31 13.42 -50.41
CA VAL A 160 23.72 13.62 -50.09
C VAL A 160 24.51 12.39 -50.57
N PRO A 161 25.60 12.56 -51.33
CA PRO A 161 26.45 11.46 -51.76
C PRO A 161 26.92 10.61 -50.56
N PRO A 162 27.07 9.28 -50.71
CA PRO A 162 27.51 8.39 -49.62
C PRO A 162 28.84 8.80 -48.97
N SER A 163 29.76 9.40 -49.74
CA SER A 163 31.03 9.95 -49.25
C SER A 163 30.83 11.08 -48.24
N ASP A 164 29.88 11.95 -48.51
CA ASP A 164 29.57 13.08 -47.64
C ASP A 164 28.85 12.56 -46.38
N GLN A 165 27.91 11.61 -46.51
CA GLN A 165 27.28 10.96 -45.35
C GLN A 165 28.30 10.28 -44.41
N LEU A 166 29.31 9.60 -44.97
CA LEU A 166 30.38 8.99 -44.18
C LEU A 166 31.19 10.06 -43.43
N LYS A 167 31.49 11.19 -44.08
CA LYS A 167 32.16 12.33 -43.45
C LYS A 167 31.34 12.89 -42.29
N GLN A 168 30.03 13.03 -42.47
CA GLN A 168 29.12 13.48 -41.40
C GLN A 168 29.11 12.52 -40.20
N LEU A 169 29.10 11.21 -40.45
CA LEU A 169 29.15 10.19 -39.39
C LEU A 169 30.48 10.22 -38.62
N VAL A 170 31.59 10.41 -39.32
CA VAL A 170 32.92 10.54 -38.69
C VAL A 170 33.00 11.78 -37.80
N GLU A 171 32.47 12.92 -38.24
CA GLU A 171 32.44 14.13 -37.41
C GLU A 171 31.53 13.97 -36.19
N LEU A 172 30.36 13.33 -36.34
CA LEU A 172 29.49 13.01 -35.21
C LEU A 172 30.18 12.08 -34.20
N HIS A 173 30.90 11.07 -34.69
CA HIS A 173 31.66 10.16 -33.85
C HIS A 173 32.71 10.89 -33.02
N LYS A 174 33.46 11.83 -33.62
CA LYS A 174 34.44 12.67 -32.90
C LYS A 174 33.78 13.53 -31.82
N VAL A 175 32.66 14.19 -32.14
CA VAL A 175 31.93 15.02 -31.17
C VAL A 175 31.39 14.17 -30.01
N ALA A 176 30.84 12.99 -30.32
CA ALA A 176 30.38 12.06 -29.30
C ALA A 176 31.53 11.56 -28.42
N GLU A 177 32.68 11.25 -29.01
CA GLU A 177 33.88 10.85 -28.28
C GLU A 177 34.32 11.91 -27.27
N GLU A 178 34.44 13.18 -27.70
CA GLU A 178 34.83 14.29 -26.82
C GLU A 178 33.80 14.57 -25.72
N ALA A 179 32.50 14.48 -26.03
CA ALA A 179 31.44 14.60 -25.04
C ALA A 179 31.52 13.48 -23.98
N MET A 180 31.75 12.23 -24.41
CA MET A 180 31.91 11.09 -23.50
C MET A 180 33.16 11.22 -22.63
N LYS A 181 34.29 11.67 -23.20
CA LYS A 181 35.51 12.00 -22.44
C LYS A 181 35.22 13.04 -21.36
N GLY A 182 34.54 14.13 -21.71
CA GLY A 182 34.15 15.18 -20.77
C GLY A 182 33.27 14.68 -19.62
N LEU A 183 32.32 13.78 -19.91
CA LEU A 183 31.46 13.16 -18.90
C LEU A 183 32.26 12.20 -17.99
N ILE A 184 33.13 11.38 -18.55
CA ILE A 184 33.96 10.43 -17.79
C ILE A 184 34.89 11.16 -16.82
N VAL A 185 35.53 12.27 -17.23
CA VAL A 185 36.38 13.07 -16.33
C VAL A 185 35.60 13.61 -15.12
N ARG A 186 34.33 13.99 -15.31
CA ARG A 186 33.49 14.51 -14.23
C ARG A 186 33.01 13.42 -13.29
N LEU A 187 32.74 12.23 -13.81
CA LEU A 187 32.29 11.11 -13.01
C LEU A 187 33.45 10.45 -12.27
N TRP A 188 34.60 10.26 -12.90
CA TRP A 188 35.79 9.62 -12.34
C TRP A 188 36.97 10.59 -12.28
N PRO A 189 36.96 11.54 -11.32
CA PRO A 189 38.10 12.44 -11.15
C PRO A 189 39.34 11.62 -10.73
N GLY A 190 40.42 11.73 -11.50
CA GLY A 190 41.73 11.14 -11.19
C GLY A 190 42.05 9.79 -11.84
N GLU A 191 41.12 9.17 -12.56
CA GLU A 191 41.43 7.95 -13.33
C GLU A 191 41.96 8.26 -14.74
N ALA A 192 42.80 7.36 -15.25
CA ALA A 192 43.35 7.47 -16.59
C ALA A 192 42.24 7.39 -17.66
N MET A 193 42.25 8.35 -18.59
CA MET A 193 41.29 8.41 -19.67
C MET A 193 41.46 7.21 -20.61
N LEU A 194 40.34 6.55 -20.94
CA LEU A 194 40.35 5.45 -21.90
C LEU A 194 40.55 6.01 -23.31
N GLY A 195 41.58 5.52 -24.01
CA GLY A 195 41.98 6.04 -25.32
C GLY A 195 41.13 5.56 -26.51
N SER A 196 40.18 4.63 -26.31
CA SER A 196 39.34 4.09 -27.38
C SER A 196 37.86 4.40 -27.15
N TYR A 197 37.13 4.67 -28.23
CA TYR A 197 35.69 4.93 -28.19
C TYR A 197 34.91 3.79 -27.52
N PHE A 198 35.25 2.52 -27.83
CA PHE A 198 34.64 1.36 -27.18
C PHE A 198 34.92 1.31 -25.67
N GLY A 199 36.12 1.74 -25.25
CA GLY A 199 36.44 1.90 -23.83
C GLY A 199 35.56 2.95 -23.16
N LEU A 200 35.34 4.11 -23.80
CA LEU A 200 34.42 5.14 -23.29
C LEU A 200 32.99 4.59 -23.15
N VAL A 201 32.47 3.91 -24.18
CA VAL A 201 31.13 3.29 -24.13
C VAL A 201 31.03 2.25 -23.01
N ARG A 202 32.03 1.37 -22.87
CA ARG A 202 32.07 0.37 -21.79
C ARG A 202 32.02 1.05 -20.41
N ARG A 203 32.79 2.11 -20.21
CA ARG A 203 32.82 2.86 -18.94
C ARG A 203 31.49 3.53 -18.62
N LEU A 204 30.76 4.01 -19.63
CA LEU A 204 29.41 4.57 -19.44
C LEU A 204 28.39 3.51 -19.03
N VAL A 205 28.50 2.29 -19.57
CA VAL A 205 27.65 1.17 -19.14
C VAL A 205 27.88 0.87 -17.65
N ASP A 206 29.13 0.98 -17.19
CA ASP A 206 29.53 0.78 -15.80
C ASP A 206 29.31 2.02 -14.90
N ALA A 207 28.72 3.11 -15.43
CA ALA A 207 28.49 4.35 -14.68
C ALA A 207 27.42 4.22 -13.59
N CYS A 208 26.42 3.35 -13.77
CA CYS A 208 25.30 3.26 -12.83
C CYS A 208 25.75 2.86 -11.41
N PRO A 209 26.54 1.78 -11.22
CA PRO A 209 27.12 1.47 -9.91
C PRO A 209 27.95 2.62 -9.33
N TRP A 210 28.72 3.30 -10.17
CA TRP A 210 29.58 4.41 -9.73
C TRP A 210 28.80 5.65 -9.27
N VAL A 211 27.70 5.98 -9.93
CA VAL A 211 26.80 7.06 -9.49
C VAL A 211 26.21 6.76 -8.11
N GLU A 212 25.92 5.49 -7.79
CA GLU A 212 25.49 5.10 -6.44
C GLU A 212 26.59 5.29 -5.39
N VAL A 213 27.86 5.04 -5.74
CA VAL A 213 29.01 5.35 -4.88
C VAL A 213 29.10 6.85 -4.61
N ILE A 214 28.98 7.69 -5.63
CA ILE A 214 28.98 9.16 -5.49
C ILE A 214 27.83 9.63 -4.58
N LYS A 215 26.61 9.08 -4.76
CA LYS A 215 25.46 9.42 -3.90
C LYS A 215 25.70 9.07 -2.44
N ARG A 216 26.27 7.89 -2.17
CA ARG A 216 26.60 7.44 -0.82
C ARG A 216 27.65 8.34 -0.19
N SER A 217 28.72 8.65 -0.92
CA SER A 217 29.76 9.60 -0.49
C SER A 217 29.16 10.95 -0.09
N ALA A 218 28.34 11.55 -0.97
CA ALA A 218 27.73 12.85 -0.69
C ALA A 218 26.80 12.82 0.56
N CYS A 219 26.11 11.70 0.78
CA CYS A 219 25.29 11.48 1.97
C CYS A 219 26.15 11.39 3.24
N ILE A 220 27.24 10.62 3.20
CA ILE A 220 28.18 10.45 4.31
C ILE A 220 28.82 11.79 4.68
N GLU A 221 29.34 12.54 3.70
CA GLU A 221 29.96 13.85 3.93
C GLU A 221 28.96 14.85 4.53
N GLY A 222 27.73 14.89 3.99
CA GLY A 222 26.66 15.72 4.53
C GLY A 222 26.32 15.36 5.98
N ALA A 223 26.27 14.06 6.31
CA ALA A 223 26.04 13.57 7.66
C ALA A 223 27.20 13.94 8.60
N CYS A 224 28.46 13.75 8.17
CA CYS A 224 29.64 14.13 8.93
C CYS A 224 29.62 15.61 9.31
N ARG A 225 29.31 16.49 8.35
CA ARG A 225 29.20 17.95 8.59
C ARG A 225 28.08 18.29 9.56
N ALA A 226 26.90 17.68 9.37
CA ALA A 226 25.76 17.90 10.26
C ALA A 226 26.08 17.48 11.70
N LEU A 227 26.67 16.29 11.89
CA LEU A 227 27.05 15.77 13.19
C LEU A 227 28.18 16.58 13.84
N ALA A 228 29.17 17.03 13.07
CA ALA A 228 30.23 17.92 13.57
C ALA A 228 29.65 19.24 14.09
N ARG A 229 28.73 19.87 13.33
CA ARG A 229 28.04 21.10 13.76
C ARG A 229 27.17 20.87 14.99
N ALA A 230 26.47 19.73 15.08
CA ALA A 230 25.72 19.38 16.29
C ALA A 230 26.66 19.21 17.50
N LYS A 231 27.81 18.55 17.32
CA LYS A 231 28.80 18.31 18.37
C LYS A 231 29.40 19.60 18.94
N VAL A 232 29.50 20.67 18.15
CA VAL A 232 29.91 22.01 18.65
C VAL A 232 28.94 22.54 19.70
N HIS A 233 27.63 22.30 19.55
CA HIS A 233 26.61 22.73 20.52
C HIS A 233 26.38 21.70 21.64
N TRP A 234 26.60 20.42 21.34
CA TRP A 234 26.46 19.30 22.28
C TRP A 234 27.77 18.51 22.35
N GLY A 235 28.75 19.03 23.10
CA GLY A 235 30.10 18.45 23.15
C GLY A 235 30.18 17.00 23.63
N ARG A 236 29.16 16.52 24.37
CA ARG A 236 29.03 15.13 24.83
C ARG A 236 28.23 14.24 23.85
N LEU A 237 27.89 14.74 22.67
CA LEU A 237 27.17 13.99 21.65
C LEU A 237 28.05 12.85 21.12
N ASP A 238 27.57 11.65 21.33
CA ASP A 238 28.05 10.43 20.70
C ASP A 238 27.19 10.15 19.46
N ALA A 239 27.81 10.23 18.28
CA ALA A 239 27.10 10.14 17.01
C ALA A 239 26.63 8.72 16.69
N GLU A 240 27.39 7.70 17.11
CA GLU A 240 27.03 6.30 16.91
C GLU A 240 25.84 5.95 17.80
N ARG A 241 25.95 6.29 19.08
CA ARG A 241 24.85 6.08 20.05
C ARG A 241 23.58 6.83 19.69
N LEU A 242 23.69 8.04 19.11
CA LEU A 242 22.52 8.79 18.65
C LEU A 242 21.71 8.03 17.58
N LEU A 243 22.37 7.21 16.77
CA LEU A 243 21.75 6.44 15.69
C LEU A 243 21.29 5.05 16.13
N THR A 244 21.96 4.45 17.11
CA THR A 244 21.68 3.08 17.57
C THR A 244 20.78 3.01 18.80
N ASP A 245 20.86 3.99 19.70
CA ASP A 245 20.12 3.97 20.96
C ASP A 245 18.67 4.39 20.74
N LEU A 246 17.77 3.82 21.55
CA LEU A 246 16.36 4.22 21.56
C LEU A 246 16.23 5.70 22.01
N PRO A 247 15.15 6.39 21.58
CA PRO A 247 14.82 7.70 22.08
C PRO A 247 14.82 7.71 23.62
N PRO A 248 15.27 8.82 24.26
CA PRO A 248 15.25 8.91 25.72
C PRO A 248 13.84 8.67 26.27
N VAL A 249 13.76 7.94 27.38
CA VAL A 249 12.49 7.61 28.05
C VAL A 249 11.64 8.87 28.27
N GLY A 250 10.37 8.81 27.85
CA GLY A 250 9.42 9.92 27.92
C GLY A 250 9.51 10.92 26.74
N LYS A 251 10.32 10.63 25.71
CA LYS A 251 10.43 11.43 24.48
C LYS A 251 10.17 10.60 23.21
N GLU A 252 9.49 9.48 23.33
CA GLU A 252 9.18 8.56 22.21
C GLU A 252 8.37 9.24 21.10
N TYR A 253 7.61 10.27 21.45
CA TYR A 253 6.85 11.09 20.50
C TYR A 253 7.73 12.00 19.62
N ARG A 254 9.01 12.21 19.96
CA ARG A 254 9.93 13.06 19.19
C ARG A 254 10.57 12.26 18.06
N THR A 255 9.90 12.17 16.92
CA THR A 255 10.45 11.49 15.74
C THR A 255 11.23 12.46 14.84
N PRO A 256 12.27 11.98 14.10
CA PRO A 256 13.07 12.81 13.20
C PRO A 256 12.22 13.57 12.16
N GLU A 257 11.14 12.96 11.68
CA GLU A 257 10.29 13.48 10.61
C GLU A 257 9.62 14.81 11.00
N MET A 258 9.32 15.01 12.29
CA MET A 258 8.75 16.27 12.77
C MET A 258 9.67 17.47 12.56
N TYR A 259 10.98 17.22 12.46
CA TYR A 259 11.99 18.27 12.31
C TYR A 259 12.37 18.51 10.85
N TYR A 260 12.04 17.61 9.90
CA TYR A 260 12.48 17.67 8.50
C TYR A 260 12.23 19.02 7.84
N LYS A 261 11.03 19.59 7.99
CA LYS A 261 10.70 20.90 7.40
C LYS A 261 11.60 22.01 7.95
N THR A 262 11.89 21.97 9.25
CA THR A 262 12.71 22.99 9.93
C THR A 262 14.19 22.86 9.59
N VAL A 263 14.69 21.64 9.38
CA VAL A 263 16.11 21.39 9.08
C VAL A 263 16.45 21.43 7.60
N LEU A 264 15.44 21.33 6.71
CA LEU A 264 15.65 21.28 5.25
C LEU A 264 16.45 22.48 4.72
N LYS A 265 16.21 23.68 5.26
CA LYS A 265 16.97 24.88 4.85
C LYS A 265 18.45 24.75 5.21
N GLY A 266 18.76 24.24 6.41
CA GLY A 266 20.13 23.99 6.84
C GLY A 266 20.80 22.87 6.03
N ALA A 267 20.07 21.80 5.72
CA ALA A 267 20.57 20.71 4.88
C ALA A 267 20.98 21.18 3.48
N ARG A 268 20.22 22.11 2.87
CA ARG A 268 20.59 22.71 1.57
C ARG A 268 21.90 23.49 1.65
N ASN A 269 22.09 24.28 2.69
CA ASN A 269 23.35 25.02 2.88
C ASN A 269 24.54 24.07 3.06
N ILE A 270 24.37 22.98 3.80
CA ILE A 270 25.41 21.96 3.95
C ILE A 270 25.73 21.31 2.59
N ALA A 271 24.70 21.01 1.78
CA ALA A 271 24.89 20.42 0.46
C ALA A 271 25.69 21.32 -0.50
N ASP A 272 25.58 22.64 -0.37
CA ASP A 272 26.37 23.60 -1.16
C ASP A 272 27.84 23.67 -0.70
N GLU A 273 28.13 23.32 0.56
CA GLU A 273 29.49 23.23 1.12
C GLU A 273 30.16 21.87 0.91
N CYS A 274 29.42 20.84 0.48
CA CYS A 274 29.97 19.52 0.25
C CYS A 274 30.84 19.51 -1.03
N PRO A 275 32.13 19.14 -0.93
CA PRO A 275 32.97 18.93 -2.11
C PRO A 275 32.37 17.80 -2.96
N ARG A 276 32.33 17.98 -4.27
CA ARG A 276 31.75 17.02 -5.23
C ARG A 276 32.81 16.21 -5.97
N ASP A 277 34.07 16.50 -5.67
CA ASP A 277 35.28 15.97 -6.27
C ASP A 277 35.94 14.87 -5.41
N VAL A 278 35.42 14.61 -4.21
CA VAL A 278 35.95 13.59 -3.27
C VAL A 278 34.91 12.50 -3.04
N ILE A 279 35.36 11.24 -3.13
CA ILE A 279 34.53 10.06 -2.84
C ILE A 279 34.95 9.48 -1.48
N ILE A 280 33.98 9.33 -0.60
CA ILE A 280 34.10 8.71 0.72
C ILE A 280 33.35 7.38 0.66
N GLU A 281 34.07 6.28 0.93
CA GLU A 281 33.53 4.92 1.02
C GLU A 281 33.17 4.55 2.46
#